data_AF-A0A0Q1AKQ9-F1
#
_entry.id   AF-A0A0Q1AKQ9-F1
#
_cell.length_a   1.000
_cell.length_b   1.000
_cell.length_c   1.000
_cell.angle_alpha   90.00
_cell.angle_beta   90.00
_cell.angle_gamma   90.00
#
_symmetry.space_group_name_H-M   'P 1'
#
loop_
_entity.id
_entity.type
_entity.pdbx_description
1 polymer ?
#
loop_
_entity_poly.entity_id
_entity_poly.type
_entity_poly.pdbx_seq_one_letter_code
_entity_poly.pdbx_strand_id
1 'polypeptide(L)'
;MLIPVPGYSHLKIYVSDTPETPANTPTPLVSTPSPQLRAQAVIFLEVLCGQRPLRQLNPRFFSPGVISYARAHRRPPQPVRLCSLHLRDRLRDQARDQGTAELYGTCEIGGVRYGFTACTRAETITQFRILW
;
A
#
# COMPACT_ATOMS: atom_id res chain seq x y z
N MET A 1 13.76 36.29 -1.96
CA MET A 1 13.98 37.28 -0.88
C MET A 1 14.24 36.65 0.52
N LEU A 2 15.00 37.30 1.42
CA LEU A 2 15.14 36.91 2.85
C LEU A 2 14.42 37.93 3.75
N ILE A 3 13.49 37.47 4.60
CA ILE A 3 12.67 38.33 5.48
C ILE A 3 13.08 38.09 6.95
N PRO A 4 13.37 39.13 7.75
CA PRO A 4 13.70 38.97 9.16
C PRO A 4 12.51 38.43 9.97
N VAL A 5 12.79 37.58 10.97
CA VAL A 5 11.78 37.13 11.93
C VAL A 5 11.65 38.17 13.05
N PRO A 6 10.46 38.76 13.28
CA PRO A 6 10.27 39.71 14.37
C PRO A 6 10.67 39.11 15.72
N GLY A 7 11.48 39.85 16.49
CA GLY A 7 11.97 39.41 17.81
C GLY A 7 13.26 38.58 17.78
N TYR A 8 13.80 38.24 16.60
CA TYR A 8 15.05 37.49 16.48
C TYR A 8 16.03 38.18 15.52
N SER A 9 17.16 38.65 16.05
CA SER A 9 18.21 39.36 15.29
C SER A 9 18.96 38.48 14.28
N HIS A 10 18.94 37.16 14.47
CA HIS A 10 19.76 36.21 13.70
C HIS A 10 18.96 35.28 12.79
N LEU A 11 17.62 35.31 12.85
CA LEU A 11 16.77 34.43 12.05
C LEU A 11 16.18 35.18 10.86
N LYS A 12 16.29 34.56 9.68
CA LYS A 12 15.71 35.06 8.42
C LYS A 12 14.96 33.93 7.73
N ILE A 13 13.77 34.23 7.22
CA ILE A 13 12.95 33.33 6.40
C ILE A 13 13.33 33.54 4.95
N TYR A 14 13.66 32.45 4.25
CA TYR A 14 13.82 32.48 2.80
C TYR A 14 12.45 32.36 2.12
N VAL A 15 12.11 33.38 1.34
CA VAL A 15 10.90 33.44 0.50
C VAL A 15 11.38 33.38 -0.95
N SER A 16 11.01 32.32 -1.66
CA SER A 16 11.34 32.21 -3.09
C SER A 16 10.47 33.18 -3.89
N ASP A 17 11.06 33.92 -4.83
CA ASP A 17 10.33 34.86 -5.72
C ASP A 17 9.68 34.13 -6.91
N THR A 18 9.96 32.84 -7.07
CA THR A 18 9.27 32.00 -8.04
C THR A 18 7.85 31.73 -7.50
N PRO A 19 6.78 32.04 -8.25
CA PRO A 19 5.47 31.50 -7.91
C PRO A 19 5.64 30.00 -7.80
N GLU A 20 5.27 29.41 -6.68
CA GLU A 20 5.07 27.98 -6.61
C GLU A 20 4.03 27.66 -7.67
N THR A 21 4.48 27.21 -8.85
CA THR A 21 3.63 26.44 -9.74
C THR A 21 3.05 25.39 -8.82
N PRO A 22 1.72 25.34 -8.59
CA PRO A 22 1.15 24.32 -7.74
C PRO A 22 1.70 23.03 -8.29
N ALA A 23 2.50 22.31 -7.49
CA ALA A 23 2.96 21.01 -7.89
C ALA A 23 1.67 20.29 -8.27
N ASN A 24 1.49 20.03 -9.57
CA ASN A 24 0.32 19.31 -10.08
C ASN A 24 0.37 18.02 -9.30
N THR A 25 -0.37 17.98 -8.19
CA THR A 25 -0.35 16.85 -7.28
C THR A 25 -1.04 15.82 -8.13
N PRO A 26 -0.29 14.88 -8.72
CA PRO A 26 -0.79 14.18 -9.88
C PRO A 26 -1.96 13.37 -9.32
N THR A 27 -3.18 13.74 -9.73
CA THR A 27 -4.40 13.27 -9.09
C THR A 27 -4.37 11.76 -9.16
N PRO A 28 -4.25 11.05 -8.02
CA PRO A 28 -4.19 9.60 -8.09
C PRO A 28 -5.48 9.15 -8.74
N LEU A 29 -5.36 8.45 -9.86
CA LEU A 29 -6.47 7.70 -10.43
C LEU A 29 -6.75 6.60 -9.43
N VAL A 30 -7.69 6.85 -8.52
CA VAL A 30 -8.23 5.84 -7.63
C VAL A 30 -9.06 4.94 -8.50
N SER A 31 -8.48 3.80 -8.88
CA SER A 31 -9.14 2.78 -9.66
C SER A 31 -9.84 1.81 -8.71
N THR A 32 -10.94 1.22 -9.19
CA THR A 32 -11.61 0.14 -8.44
C THR A 32 -10.76 -1.12 -8.58
N PRO A 33 -10.37 -1.78 -7.48
CA PRO A 33 -9.61 -3.02 -7.56
C PRO A 33 -10.40 -4.09 -8.31
N SER A 34 -9.73 -4.87 -9.15
CA SER A 34 -10.34 -5.99 -9.85
C SER A 34 -10.92 -7.00 -8.85
N PRO A 35 -12.00 -7.73 -9.17
CA PRO A 35 -12.51 -8.82 -8.32
C PRO A 35 -11.43 -9.87 -8.02
N GLN A 36 -10.50 -10.07 -8.96
CA GLN A 36 -9.38 -10.99 -8.81
C GLN A 36 -8.38 -10.50 -7.76
N LEU A 37 -7.93 -9.24 -7.81
CA LEU A 37 -7.06 -8.65 -6.76
C LEU A 37 -7.73 -8.71 -5.39
N ARG A 38 -9.04 -8.44 -5.33
CA ARG A 38 -9.81 -8.55 -4.09
C ARG A 38 -9.77 -9.97 -3.54
N ALA A 39 -10.00 -10.99 -4.37
CA ALA A 39 -9.94 -12.38 -3.97
C ALA A 39 -8.52 -12.78 -3.50
N GLN A 40 -7.47 -12.35 -4.20
CA GLN A 40 -6.08 -12.59 -3.81
C GLN A 40 -5.75 -11.98 -2.44
N ALA A 41 -6.17 -10.74 -2.19
CA ALA A 41 -5.98 -10.10 -0.89
C ALA A 41 -6.67 -10.85 0.25
N VAL A 42 -7.91 -11.33 0.02
CA VAL A 42 -8.65 -12.16 1.00
C VAL A 42 -7.91 -13.48 1.27
N ILE A 43 -7.52 -14.20 0.21
CA ILE A 43 -6.78 -15.47 0.34
C ILE A 43 -5.49 -15.27 1.13
N PHE A 44 -4.75 -14.20 0.85
CA PHE A 44 -3.52 -13.90 1.57
C PHE A 44 -3.77 -13.67 3.07
N LEU A 45 -4.77 -12.85 3.40
CA LEU A 45 -5.15 -12.57 4.79
C LEU A 45 -5.59 -13.85 5.52
N GLU A 46 -6.39 -14.69 4.88
CA GLU A 46 -6.84 -15.98 5.43
C GLU A 46 -5.68 -16.96 5.65
N VAL A 47 -4.73 -17.03 4.72
CA VAL A 47 -3.52 -17.86 4.88
C VAL A 47 -2.68 -17.37 6.04
N LEU A 48 -2.48 -16.05 6.13
CA LEU A 48 -1.67 -15.43 7.17
C LEU A 48 -2.30 -15.61 8.56
N CYS A 49 -3.63 -15.58 8.65
CA CYS A 49 -4.39 -15.80 9.89
C CYS A 49 -4.75 -17.28 10.12
N GLY A 50 -4.09 -18.21 9.44
CA GLY A 50 -4.25 -19.65 9.67
C GLY A 50 -5.59 -20.27 9.22
N GLN A 51 -6.51 -19.48 8.64
CA GLN A 51 -7.81 -19.94 8.14
C GLN A 51 -7.68 -20.79 6.87
N ARG A 52 -6.59 -20.62 6.12
CA ARG A 52 -6.31 -21.40 4.92
C ARG A 52 -4.88 -21.94 4.90
N PRO A 53 -4.64 -23.07 4.21
CA PRO A 53 -3.30 -23.63 4.11
C PRO A 53 -2.45 -22.82 3.13
N LEU A 54 -1.15 -22.73 3.42
CA LEU A 54 -0.19 -21.95 2.64
C LEU A 54 -0.15 -22.31 1.14
N ARG A 55 -0.44 -23.57 0.79
CA ARG A 55 -0.50 -24.05 -0.61
C ARG A 55 -1.52 -23.32 -1.49
N GLN A 56 -2.45 -22.55 -0.92
CA GLN A 56 -3.37 -21.72 -1.68
C GLN A 56 -2.71 -20.45 -2.25
N LEU A 57 -1.53 -20.07 -1.76
CA LEU A 57 -0.75 -18.99 -2.35
C LEU A 57 -0.09 -19.50 -3.65
N ASN A 58 -0.81 -19.34 -4.76
CA ASN A 58 -0.35 -19.74 -6.08
C ASN A 58 0.81 -18.81 -6.55
N PRO A 59 1.98 -19.36 -6.94
CA PRO A 59 3.10 -18.57 -7.47
C PRO A 59 2.79 -17.72 -8.71
N ARG A 60 1.68 -18.01 -9.43
CA ARG A 60 1.19 -17.18 -10.53
C ARG A 60 0.62 -15.84 -10.08
N PHE A 61 0.18 -15.75 -8.82
CA PHE A 61 -0.51 -14.58 -8.27
C PHE A 61 0.23 -13.94 -7.11
N PHE A 62 1.17 -14.67 -6.49
CA PHE A 62 1.96 -14.20 -5.36
C PHE A 62 3.45 -14.38 -5.64
N SER A 63 4.22 -13.32 -5.48
CA SER A 63 5.67 -13.41 -5.62
C SER A 63 6.27 -14.32 -4.53
N PRO A 64 7.46 -14.89 -4.78
CA PRO A 64 8.16 -15.69 -3.77
C PRO A 64 8.39 -14.93 -2.46
N GLY A 65 8.62 -13.62 -2.51
CA GLY A 65 8.80 -12.77 -1.33
C GLY A 65 7.54 -12.70 -0.47
N VAL A 66 6.36 -12.61 -1.09
CA VAL A 66 5.07 -12.59 -0.41
C VAL A 66 4.76 -13.94 0.24
N ILE A 67 5.07 -15.04 -0.46
CA ILE A 67 4.91 -16.40 0.08
C ILE A 67 5.83 -16.62 1.28
N SER A 68 7.10 -16.18 1.19
CA SER A 68 8.06 -16.25 2.30
C SER A 68 7.63 -15.41 3.49
N TYR A 69 7.10 -14.21 3.25
CA TYR A 69 6.52 -13.38 4.31
C TYR A 69 5.34 -14.08 5.00
N ALA A 70 4.41 -14.66 4.23
CA ALA A 70 3.28 -15.41 4.79
C ALA A 70 3.74 -16.62 5.62
N ARG A 71 4.83 -17.30 5.24
CA ARG A 71 5.43 -18.38 6.04
C ARG A 71 5.95 -17.87 7.39
N ALA A 72 6.69 -16.77 7.37
CA ALA A 72 7.34 -16.22 8.57
C ALA A 72 6.35 -15.57 9.55
N HIS A 73 5.30 -14.92 9.03
CA HIS A 73 4.35 -14.14 9.84
C HIS A 73 2.99 -14.83 10.02
N ARG A 74 2.93 -16.15 9.79
CA ARG A 74 1.69 -16.90 9.98
C ARG A 74 1.29 -16.90 11.45
N ARG A 75 0.05 -16.50 11.71
CA ARG A 75 -0.57 -16.50 13.02
C ARG A 75 -1.39 -17.78 13.24
N PRO A 76 -1.69 -18.14 14.50
CA PRO A 76 -2.68 -19.17 14.79
C PRO A 76 -4.04 -18.83 14.15
N PRO A 77 -4.89 -19.83 13.90
CA PRO A 77 -6.21 -19.63 13.29
C PRO A 77 -7.02 -18.54 14.02
N GLN A 78 -7.32 -17.45 13.32
CA GLN A 78 -8.14 -16.34 13.81
C GLN A 78 -9.14 -15.88 12.73
N PRO A 79 -10.35 -15.44 13.10
CA PRO A 79 -11.30 -14.90 12.13
C PRO A 79 -10.70 -13.67 11.45
N VAL A 80 -10.86 -13.59 10.13
CA VAL A 80 -10.36 -12.46 9.34
C VAL A 80 -11.41 -11.97 8.36
N ARG A 81 -11.50 -10.64 8.21
CA ARG A 81 -12.40 -9.98 7.27
C ARG A 81 -11.68 -8.85 6.57
N LEU A 82 -11.81 -8.79 5.24
CA LEU A 82 -11.42 -7.60 4.48
C LEU A 82 -12.52 -6.53 4.62
N CYS A 83 -12.19 -5.36 5.18
CA CYS A 83 -13.16 -4.29 5.42
C CYS A 83 -13.16 -3.27 4.27
N SER A 84 -11.99 -2.88 3.79
CA SER A 84 -11.82 -1.94 2.67
C SER A 84 -10.65 -2.36 1.80
N LEU A 85 -10.71 -2.00 0.53
CA LEU A 85 -9.66 -2.25 -0.45
C LEU A 85 -9.71 -1.15 -1.49
N HIS A 86 -8.59 -0.49 -1.67
CA HIS A 86 -8.40 0.61 -2.60
C HIS A 86 -7.19 0.29 -3.47
N LEU A 87 -7.27 0.70 -4.73
CA LEU A 87 -6.18 0.60 -5.68
C LEU A 87 -5.77 2.01 -6.07
N ARG A 88 -4.46 2.25 -6.08
CA ARG A 88 -3.87 3.47 -6.60
C ARG A 88 -2.89 3.07 -7.68
N ASP A 89 -3.20 3.50 -8.90
CA ASP A 89 -2.25 3.38 -10.00
C ASP A 89 -1.11 4.39 -9.78
N ARG A 90 0.15 3.92 -9.86
CA ARG A 90 1.28 4.85 -9.88
C ARG A 90 1.28 5.55 -11.23
N LEU A 91 1.16 6.88 -11.19
CA LEU A 91 1.06 7.70 -12.39
C LEU A 91 2.32 7.57 -13.25
N ARG A 92 2.09 7.62 -14.58
CA ARG A 92 3.07 7.41 -15.66
C ARG A 92 4.30 8.32 -15.62
N ASP A 93 4.28 9.38 -14.81
CA ASP A 93 5.32 10.41 -14.78
C ASP A 93 6.61 9.96 -14.07
N GLN A 94 6.57 8.87 -13.30
CA GLN A 94 7.79 8.20 -12.83
C GLN A 94 8.16 7.07 -13.81
N ALA A 95 8.81 7.46 -14.90
CA ALA A 95 9.16 6.66 -16.09
C ALA A 95 9.99 5.38 -15.88
N ARG A 96 10.13 4.86 -14.65
CA ARG A 96 10.86 3.62 -14.35
C ARG A 96 10.00 2.43 -13.96
N ASP A 97 8.75 2.62 -13.56
CA ASP A 97 7.97 1.54 -12.94
C ASP A 97 6.59 1.35 -13.60
N GLN A 98 6.61 1.21 -14.94
CA GLN A 98 5.41 0.95 -15.73
C GLN A 98 4.74 -0.36 -15.29
N GLY A 99 3.51 -0.26 -14.78
CA GLY A 99 2.66 -1.41 -14.47
C GLY A 99 2.64 -1.84 -13.00
N THR A 100 3.22 -1.05 -12.10
CA THR A 100 3.14 -1.28 -10.65
C THR A 100 2.02 -0.44 -10.02
N ALA A 101 1.07 -1.08 -9.36
CA ALA A 101 -0.01 -0.41 -8.64
C ALA A 101 0.04 -0.71 -7.14
N GLU A 102 -0.49 0.19 -6.33
CA GLU A 102 -0.51 0.07 -4.87
C GLU A 102 -1.91 -0.32 -4.40
N LEU A 103 -2.00 -1.40 -3.65
CA LEU A 103 -3.20 -1.81 -2.93
C LEU A 103 -3.08 -1.39 -1.47
N TYR A 104 -4.14 -0.84 -0.90
CA TYR A 104 -4.19 -0.51 0.51
C TYR A 104 -5.62 -0.59 1.04
N GLY A 105 -5.75 -0.69 2.34
CA GLY A 105 -7.06 -0.76 2.97
C GLY A 105 -6.96 -1.22 4.41
N THR A 106 -8.07 -1.72 4.91
CA THR A 106 -8.20 -2.19 6.28
C THR A 106 -8.78 -3.60 6.32
N CYS A 107 -8.27 -4.40 7.25
CA CYS A 107 -8.81 -5.71 7.58
C CYS A 107 -9.10 -5.79 9.08
N GLU A 108 -9.92 -6.75 9.46
CA GLU A 108 -10.22 -7.09 10.84
C GLU A 108 -9.72 -8.49 11.11
N ILE A 109 -8.93 -8.67 12.18
CA ILE A 109 -8.26 -9.92 12.54
C ILE A 109 -8.48 -10.13 14.02
N GLY A 110 -9.19 -11.21 14.39
CA GLY A 110 -9.54 -11.50 15.78
C GLY A 110 -10.35 -10.38 16.45
N GLY A 111 -11.14 -9.62 15.68
CA GLY A 111 -11.93 -8.49 16.18
C GLY A 111 -11.20 -7.15 16.25
N VAL A 112 -9.90 -7.10 15.91
CA VAL A 112 -9.10 -5.86 15.87
C VAL A 112 -8.90 -5.40 14.44
N ARG A 113 -9.07 -4.10 14.18
CA ARG A 113 -8.89 -3.51 12.85
C ARG A 113 -7.45 -3.06 12.62
N TYR A 114 -6.88 -3.49 11.50
CA TYR A 114 -5.54 -3.15 11.06
C TYR A 114 -5.55 -2.52 9.67
N GLY A 115 -4.58 -1.66 9.40
CA GLY A 115 -4.26 -1.23 8.04
C GLY A 115 -3.41 -2.26 7.31
N PHE A 116 -3.41 -2.27 5.99
CA PHE A 116 -2.43 -3.01 5.20
C PHE A 116 -2.06 -2.24 3.94
N THR A 117 -0.90 -2.59 3.39
CA THR A 117 -0.41 -2.11 2.11
C THR A 117 0.18 -3.26 1.31
N ALA A 118 0.06 -3.18 -0.01
CA ALA A 118 0.57 -4.16 -0.95
C ALA A 118 0.92 -3.50 -2.27
N CYS A 119 1.83 -4.14 -3.01
CA CYS A 119 2.16 -3.74 -4.37
C CYS A 119 1.74 -4.85 -5.31
N THR A 120 1.23 -4.46 -6.48
CA THR A 120 0.85 -5.37 -7.55
C THR A 120 1.59 -5.01 -8.83
N ARG A 121 1.92 -6.03 -9.62
CA ARG A 121 2.43 -5.86 -10.98
C ARG A 121 1.73 -6.87 -11.87
N ALA A 122 1.02 -6.39 -12.90
CA ALA A 122 0.22 -7.23 -13.80
C ALA A 122 -0.65 -8.27 -13.04
N GLU A 123 -1.46 -7.81 -12.08
CA GLU A 123 -2.34 -8.65 -11.23
C GLU A 123 -1.63 -9.68 -10.32
N THR A 124 -0.30 -9.58 -10.19
CA THR A 124 0.49 -10.39 -9.24
C THR A 124 0.85 -9.54 -8.03
N ILE A 125 0.56 -10.02 -6.82
CA ILE A 125 0.96 -9.35 -5.57
C ILE A 125 2.46 -9.59 -5.36
N THR A 126 3.25 -8.51 -5.44
CA THR A 126 4.71 -8.55 -5.32
C THR A 126 5.20 -8.27 -3.91
N GLN A 127 4.42 -7.53 -3.13
CA GLN A 127 4.66 -7.24 -1.72
C GLN A 127 3.32 -7.13 -0.98
N PHE A 128 3.26 -7.58 0.27
CA PHE A 128 2.09 -7.40 1.13
C PHE A 128 2.56 -7.26 2.58
N ARG A 129 2.07 -6.22 3.28
CA ARG A 129 2.36 -5.96 4.69
C ARG A 129 1.10 -5.55 5.42
N ILE A 130 0.92 -6.10 6.61
CA ILE A 130 -0.11 -5.65 7.55
C ILE A 130 0.56 -4.72 8.57
N LEU A 131 -0.11 -3.61 8.86
CA LEU A 131 0.30 -2.59 9.80
C LEU A 131 -0.30 -2.94 11.17
N TRP A 132 0.31 -3.94 11.81
CA TRP A 132 -0.06 -4.42 13.14
C TRP A 132 0.22 -3.40 14.23
#